data_AF-A0A4P5RRD5-F1
#
_entry.id   AF-A0A4P5RRD5-F1
#
_cell.length_a   1.000
_cell.length_b   1.000
_cell.length_c   1.000
_cell.angle_alpha   90.00
_cell.angle_beta   90.00
_cell.angle_gamma   90.00
#
_symmetry.space_group_name_H-M   'P 1'
#
loop_
_entity.id
_entity.type
_entity.pdbx_description
1 polymer ?
#
loop_
_entity_poly.entity_id
_entity_poly.type
_entity_poly.pdbx_seq_one_letter_code
_entity_poly.pdbx_strand_id
1 'polypeptide(L)'
;MATTARKKPPFGIGQIGKSFRNEITPGNFIFRTREFEQMEMEFFVAPGSDEEWHQKWIDTRLAWYVDLGINPQRLRLFEHPKEKLSHYSKRTVDIEYNFEFAGTQWGELEGIANRTNFDLKAHSEKSGKDLSFFDQEKNERWFPYVIEPAAGVDRCALTFLMDAYSEDEAPNSKGEMEKRVVLRLDYRLAPVKVAVLPLSRNADLSPKARDLAAALRKNWSVDFDDAGAIGRRYRRQDEIGTPYAITVDFDTLNDNAVTIRERDSMKQERISIDQVEAWLAPRLLGC
;
A
#
# COMPACT_ATOMS: atom_id res chain seq x y z
N MET A 1 -14.35 33.80 7.54
CA MET A 1 -13.50 32.71 7.05
C MET A 1 -13.48 31.63 8.11
N ALA A 2 -13.96 30.43 7.79
CA ALA A 2 -13.95 29.31 8.74
C ALA A 2 -12.50 28.92 9.04
N THR A 3 -12.10 28.98 10.31
CA THR A 3 -10.78 28.55 10.78
C THR A 3 -10.83 27.04 11.00
N THR A 4 -10.62 26.25 9.94
CA THR A 4 -10.89 24.81 9.97
C THR A 4 -9.85 23.97 10.71
N ALA A 5 -8.70 24.52 11.12
CA ALA A 5 -7.87 23.96 12.17
C ALA A 5 -6.87 24.99 12.71
N ARG A 6 -6.79 25.19 14.03
CA ARG A 6 -5.66 25.91 14.66
C ARG A 6 -4.53 24.90 14.89
N LYS A 7 -3.62 24.76 13.93
CA LYS A 7 -2.41 23.94 14.09
C LYS A 7 -1.22 24.85 14.43
N LYS A 8 -0.40 24.42 15.39
CA LYS A 8 0.93 24.98 15.65
C LYS A 8 1.96 24.01 15.04
N PRO A 9 3.06 24.48 14.43
CA PRO A 9 4.17 23.61 14.09
C PRO A 9 4.68 22.85 15.32
N PRO A 10 5.08 21.57 15.17
CA PRO A 10 5.13 20.82 13.93
C PRO A 10 3.75 20.29 13.49
N PHE A 11 3.40 20.42 12.20
CA PHE A 11 2.20 19.82 11.62
C PHE A 11 2.38 19.52 10.13
N GLY A 12 1.60 18.56 9.59
CA GLY A 12 1.64 18.19 8.18
C GLY A 12 0.32 18.43 7.45
N ILE A 13 0.41 18.65 6.14
CA ILE A 13 -0.72 18.60 5.20
C ILE A 13 -0.42 17.52 4.17
N GLY A 14 -1.17 16.42 4.21
CA GLY A 14 -1.08 15.34 3.23
C GLY A 14 -2.06 15.52 2.08
N GLN A 15 -1.65 15.21 0.87
CA GLN A 15 -2.48 15.23 -0.33
C GLN A 15 -2.21 14.00 -1.19
N ILE A 16 -3.28 13.45 -1.77
CA ILE A 16 -3.20 12.46 -2.85
C ILE A 16 -3.90 13.06 -4.06
N GLY A 17 -3.25 13.02 -5.21
CA GLY A 17 -3.82 13.59 -6.42
C GLY A 17 -3.04 13.27 -7.69
N LYS A 18 -3.66 13.61 -8.83
CA LYS A 18 -3.06 13.47 -10.16
C LYS A 18 -2.04 14.57 -10.42
N SER A 19 -0.92 14.17 -10.99
CA SER A 19 0.13 15.05 -11.49
C SER A 19 0.43 14.77 -12.95
N PHE A 20 0.88 15.79 -13.66
CA PHE A 20 1.15 15.73 -15.09
C PHE A 20 2.58 16.19 -15.38
N ARG A 21 3.30 15.39 -16.18
CA ARG A 21 4.62 15.77 -16.72
C ARG A 21 4.58 15.61 -18.23
N ASN A 22 4.98 16.64 -18.97
CA ASN A 22 5.02 16.57 -20.44
C ASN A 22 6.26 15.77 -20.91
N GLU A 23 6.30 14.49 -20.55
CA GLU A 23 7.42 13.58 -20.83
C GLU A 23 7.60 13.40 -22.34
N ILE A 24 8.85 13.60 -22.79
CA ILE A 24 9.23 13.58 -24.21
C ILE A 24 9.26 12.15 -24.71
N THR A 25 9.84 11.25 -23.91
CA THR A 25 9.99 9.83 -24.25
C THR A 25 9.42 8.96 -23.14
N PRO A 26 8.11 8.66 -23.18
CA PRO A 26 7.49 7.67 -22.30
C PRO A 26 8.19 6.31 -22.44
N GLY A 27 8.26 5.53 -21.36
CA GLY A 27 9.00 4.28 -21.37
C GLY A 27 8.95 3.53 -20.05
N ASN A 28 9.42 2.28 -20.07
CA ASN A 28 9.44 1.37 -18.91
C ASN A 28 8.09 1.32 -18.19
N PHE A 29 7.01 1.04 -18.93
CA PHE A 29 5.67 0.87 -18.38
C PHE A 29 5.24 2.09 -17.52
N ILE A 30 5.08 1.93 -16.20
CA ILE A 30 4.61 2.99 -15.29
C ILE A 30 5.69 3.99 -14.84
N PHE A 31 6.97 3.80 -15.21
CA PHE A 31 8.06 4.64 -14.67
C PHE A 31 8.15 6.02 -15.32
N ARG A 32 7.79 6.10 -16.61
CA ARG A 32 7.78 7.33 -17.40
C ARG A 32 6.45 7.47 -18.12
N THR A 33 5.49 8.05 -17.41
CA THR A 33 4.16 8.37 -17.90
C THR A 33 3.95 9.89 -17.94
N ARG A 34 2.89 10.33 -18.61
CA ARG A 34 2.49 11.75 -18.66
C ARG A 34 1.50 12.15 -17.57
N GLU A 35 0.79 11.18 -17.03
CA GLU A 35 -0.17 11.28 -15.94
C GLU A 35 0.14 10.16 -14.94
N PHE A 36 0.16 10.50 -13.65
CA PHE A 36 0.40 9.58 -12.54
C PHE A 36 -0.18 10.19 -11.26
N GLU A 37 -0.33 9.39 -10.20
CA GLU A 37 -0.80 9.86 -8.89
C GLU A 37 0.36 9.95 -7.90
N GLN A 38 0.33 10.97 -7.05
CA GLN A 38 1.32 11.18 -6.00
C GLN A 38 0.66 11.19 -4.63
N MET A 39 1.37 10.70 -3.62
CA MET A 39 1.09 10.89 -2.21
C MET A 39 2.18 11.79 -1.65
N GLU A 40 1.83 13.03 -1.32
CA GLU A 40 2.77 14.03 -0.86
C GLU A 40 2.32 14.56 0.50
N MET A 41 3.28 14.92 1.34
CA MET A 41 2.98 15.59 2.60
C MET A 41 3.95 16.75 2.82
N GLU A 42 3.38 17.94 3.01
CA GLU A 42 4.14 19.11 3.42
C GLU A 42 4.14 19.19 4.95
N PHE A 43 5.29 18.91 5.57
CA PHE A 43 5.45 18.91 7.03
C PHE A 43 6.20 20.17 7.50
N PHE A 44 5.45 21.06 8.14
CA PHE A 44 5.92 22.37 8.58
C PHE A 44 6.53 22.28 9.97
N VAL A 45 7.79 22.71 10.11
CA VAL A 45 8.58 22.62 11.35
C VAL A 45 9.26 23.94 11.67
N ALA A 46 9.65 24.11 12.94
CA ALA A 46 10.43 25.28 13.35
C ALA A 46 11.86 25.19 12.78
N PRO A 47 12.45 26.29 12.26
CA PRO A 47 13.85 26.32 11.86
C PRO A 47 14.76 25.84 12.99
N GLY A 48 15.73 24.97 12.68
CA GLY A 48 16.63 24.37 13.66
C GLY A 48 16.15 23.03 14.22
N SER A 49 14.89 22.65 14.02
CA SER A 49 14.39 21.28 14.26
C SER A 49 14.28 20.43 12.98
N ASP A 50 14.58 21.02 11.83
CA ASP A 50 14.34 20.45 10.51
C ASP A 50 15.12 19.16 10.23
N GLU A 51 16.36 19.05 10.71
CA GLU A 51 17.18 17.84 10.49
C GLU A 51 16.64 16.62 11.26
N GLU A 52 16.18 16.83 12.50
CA GLU A 52 15.57 15.77 13.31
C GLU A 52 14.27 15.29 12.66
N TRP A 53 13.41 16.22 12.23
CA TRP A 53 12.17 15.88 11.54
C TRP A 53 12.41 15.23 10.19
N HIS A 54 13.42 15.66 9.44
CA HIS A 54 13.82 15.06 8.17
C HIS A 54 14.22 13.60 8.36
N GLN A 55 15.09 13.31 9.33
CA GLN A 55 15.51 11.94 9.63
C GLN A 55 14.33 11.09 10.10
N LYS A 56 13.48 11.61 10.98
CA LYS A 56 12.28 10.92 11.45
C LYS A 56 11.35 10.54 10.31
N TRP A 57 11.15 11.42 9.33
CA TRP A 57 10.32 11.11 8.16
C TRP A 57 10.97 10.08 7.25
N ILE A 58 12.29 10.12 7.04
CA ILE A 58 13.01 9.06 6.32
C ILE A 58 12.76 7.69 6.97
N ASP A 59 12.97 7.60 8.28
CA ASP A 59 12.81 6.34 9.03
C ASP A 59 11.35 5.87 9.01
N THR A 60 10.41 6.79 9.19
CA THR A 60 8.96 6.50 9.19
C THR A 60 8.51 5.97 7.82
N ARG A 61 8.96 6.58 6.73
CA ARG A 61 8.58 6.20 5.37
C ARG A 61 9.25 4.89 4.95
N LEU A 62 10.52 4.68 5.29
CA LEU A 62 11.19 3.40 5.07
C LEU A 62 10.48 2.26 5.83
N ALA A 63 10.14 2.49 7.10
CA ALA A 63 9.41 1.53 7.92
C ALA A 63 8.03 1.20 7.34
N TRP A 64 7.34 2.16 6.73
CA TRP A 64 6.04 1.95 6.09
C TRP A 64 6.10 0.93 4.94
N TYR A 65 7.13 0.99 4.08
CA TYR A 65 7.31 0.01 3.01
C TYR A 65 7.60 -1.40 3.55
N VAL A 66 8.49 -1.49 4.55
CA VAL A 66 8.86 -2.78 5.18
C VAL A 66 7.68 -3.38 5.93
N ASP A 67 6.94 -2.57 6.68
CA ASP A 67 5.75 -2.99 7.42
C ASP A 67 4.68 -3.56 6.49
N LEU A 68 4.54 -3.02 5.27
CA LEU A 68 3.62 -3.51 4.24
C LEU A 68 4.20 -4.65 3.39
N GLY A 69 5.28 -5.29 3.86
CA GLY A 69 5.77 -6.56 3.33
C GLY A 69 6.89 -6.46 2.30
N ILE A 70 7.43 -5.27 2.01
CA ILE A 70 8.60 -5.17 1.12
C ILE A 70 9.84 -5.71 1.82
N ASN A 71 10.59 -6.56 1.13
CA ASN A 71 11.87 -7.06 1.55
C ASN A 71 12.88 -5.90 1.77
N PRO A 72 13.38 -5.69 3.01
CA PRO A 72 14.34 -4.63 3.31
C PRO A 72 15.64 -4.71 2.50
N GLN A 73 16.06 -5.91 2.06
CA GLN A 73 17.28 -6.08 1.26
C GLN A 73 17.14 -5.53 -0.17
N ARG A 74 15.90 -5.26 -0.61
CA ARG A 74 15.61 -4.65 -1.91
C ARG A 74 15.32 -3.16 -1.81
N LEU A 75 15.40 -2.59 -0.61
CA LEU A 75 15.29 -1.16 -0.37
C LEU A 75 16.66 -0.57 -0.02
N ARG A 76 16.89 0.68 -0.41
CA ARG A 76 18.02 1.47 0.08
C ARG A 76 17.64 2.92 0.24
N LEU A 77 18.38 3.60 1.11
CA LEU A 77 18.38 5.05 1.20
C LEU A 77 19.49 5.60 0.29
N PHE A 78 19.12 6.46 -0.65
CA PHE A 78 20.05 7.13 -1.54
C PHE A 78 20.12 8.62 -1.22
N GLU A 79 21.24 9.05 -0.64
CA GLU A 79 21.51 10.45 -0.33
C GLU A 79 21.94 11.20 -1.60
N HIS A 80 21.25 12.29 -1.94
CA HIS A 80 21.59 13.08 -3.11
C HIS A 80 22.95 13.78 -2.92
N PRO A 81 23.89 13.65 -3.89
CA PRO A 81 25.09 14.48 -3.92
C PRO A 81 24.73 15.96 -3.97
N LYS A 82 25.56 16.82 -3.35
CA LYS A 82 25.30 18.27 -3.25
C LYS A 82 25.07 18.93 -4.61
N GLU A 83 25.72 18.42 -5.65
CA GLU A 83 25.66 18.95 -7.01
C GLU A 83 24.35 18.57 -7.73
N LYS A 84 23.63 17.57 -7.22
CA LYS A 84 22.35 17.10 -7.75
C LYS A 84 21.15 17.65 -6.97
N LEU A 85 21.38 18.31 -5.83
CA LEU A 85 20.31 18.91 -5.04
C LEU A 85 19.62 20.03 -5.83
N SER A 86 18.28 20.07 -5.72
CA SER A 86 17.54 21.25 -6.15
C SER A 86 18.03 22.47 -5.39
N HIS A 87 18.06 23.64 -6.04
CA HIS A 87 18.61 24.89 -5.48
C HIS A 87 18.00 25.32 -4.14
N TYR A 88 16.80 24.82 -3.81
CA TYR A 88 16.08 25.09 -2.56
C TYR A 88 16.18 23.96 -1.52
N SER A 89 16.76 22.81 -1.87
CA SER A 89 16.86 21.66 -0.97
C SER A 89 18.15 21.71 -0.17
N LYS A 90 18.03 21.69 1.17
CA LYS A 90 19.15 21.53 2.10
C LYS A 90 19.66 20.08 2.10
N ARG A 91 18.77 19.11 1.97
CA ARG A 91 19.05 17.66 1.99
C ARG A 91 17.90 16.91 1.34
N THR A 92 18.20 15.92 0.49
CA THR A 92 17.21 15.03 -0.09
C THR A 92 17.72 13.59 -0.02
N VAL A 93 16.85 12.69 0.46
CA VAL A 93 17.10 11.25 0.50
C VAL A 93 15.97 10.55 -0.21
N ASP A 94 16.31 9.71 -1.17
CA ASP A 94 15.34 8.87 -1.86
C ASP A 94 15.30 7.48 -1.21
N ILE A 95 14.11 6.94 -1.06
CA ILE A 95 13.89 5.51 -0.88
C ILE A 95 13.85 4.90 -2.27
N GLU A 96 14.84 4.06 -2.58
CA GLU A 96 14.94 3.36 -3.85
C GLU A 96 14.69 1.87 -3.69
N TYR A 97 14.12 1.26 -4.72
CA TYR A 97 13.88 -0.18 -4.81
C TYR A 97 14.69 -0.82 -5.93
N ASN A 98 15.16 -2.04 -5.68
CA ASN A 98 15.86 -2.86 -6.65
C ASN A 98 14.87 -3.53 -7.64
N PHE A 99 14.58 -2.82 -8.73
CA PHE A 99 13.70 -3.28 -9.81
C PHE A 99 14.35 -4.28 -10.78
N GLU A 100 15.68 -4.42 -10.75
CA GLU A 100 16.45 -5.33 -11.63
C GLU A 100 16.20 -5.11 -13.13
N PHE A 101 15.81 -3.89 -13.53
CA PHE A 101 15.65 -3.55 -14.93
C PHE A 101 17.00 -3.54 -15.65
N ALA A 102 16.97 -3.86 -16.96
CA ALA A 102 18.15 -3.77 -17.81
C ALA A 102 18.70 -2.33 -17.82
N GLY A 103 19.89 -2.13 -17.23
CA GLY A 103 20.64 -0.86 -17.25
C GLY A 103 20.48 0.03 -16.01
N THR A 104 19.39 -0.08 -15.25
CA THR A 104 19.19 0.62 -13.97
C THR A 104 18.60 -0.32 -12.95
N GLN A 105 19.46 -0.80 -12.04
CA GLN A 105 19.05 -1.74 -11.00
C GLN A 105 18.13 -1.09 -9.95
N TRP A 106 18.42 0.15 -9.59
CA TRP A 106 17.72 0.90 -8.55
C TRP A 106 16.84 1.99 -9.15
N GLY A 107 15.63 2.13 -8.63
CA GLY A 107 14.69 3.19 -9.02
C GLY A 107 14.03 3.83 -7.80
N GLU A 108 13.85 5.14 -7.88
CA GLU A 108 13.19 5.97 -6.87
C GLU A 108 11.71 5.61 -6.69
N LEU A 109 11.30 5.37 -5.44
CA LEU A 109 9.90 5.24 -5.02
C LEU A 109 9.36 6.53 -4.43
N GLU A 110 10.17 7.15 -3.56
CA GLU A 110 9.79 8.29 -2.75
C GLU A 110 11.00 9.14 -2.40
N GLY A 111 10.91 10.44 -2.65
CA GLY A 111 11.90 11.42 -2.23
C GLY A 111 11.47 12.08 -0.92
N ILE A 112 12.40 12.20 0.02
CA ILE A 112 12.19 12.93 1.27
C ILE A 112 13.14 14.13 1.29
N ALA A 113 12.60 15.33 1.06
CA ALA A 113 13.35 16.56 0.92
C ALA A 113 13.18 17.49 2.13
N ASN A 114 14.26 18.17 2.52
CA ASN A 114 14.24 19.33 3.41
C ASN A 114 14.41 20.59 2.57
N ARG A 115 13.31 21.32 2.36
CA ARG A 115 13.22 22.48 1.45
C ARG A 115 13.40 23.83 2.15
N THR A 116 13.72 23.78 3.44
CA THR A 116 13.82 24.96 4.30
C THR A 116 12.55 25.83 4.19
N ASN A 117 12.66 27.16 4.09
CA ASN A 117 11.53 28.07 3.97
C ASN A 117 11.30 28.61 2.56
N PHE A 118 11.90 27.99 1.55
CA PHE A 118 11.87 28.48 0.16
C PHE A 118 10.43 28.66 -0.35
N ASP A 119 9.60 27.64 -0.20
CA ASP A 119 8.25 27.59 -0.78
C ASP A 119 7.35 28.66 -0.20
N LEU A 120 7.29 28.75 1.12
CA LEU A 120 6.46 29.73 1.81
C LEU A 120 6.93 31.16 1.55
N LYS A 121 8.25 31.42 1.48
CA LYS A 121 8.78 32.75 1.15
C LYS A 121 8.42 33.14 -0.28
N ALA A 122 8.69 32.28 -1.24
CA ALA A 122 8.41 32.55 -2.65
C ALA A 122 6.92 32.85 -2.88
N HIS A 123 6.02 32.06 -2.29
CA HIS A 123 4.59 32.31 -2.39
C HIS A 123 4.13 33.56 -1.63
N SER A 124 4.70 33.83 -0.45
CA SER A 124 4.37 35.02 0.33
C SER A 124 4.74 36.31 -0.41
N GLU A 125 5.95 36.36 -0.98
CA GLU A 125 6.44 37.50 -1.77
C GLU A 125 5.59 37.76 -3.02
N LYS A 126 5.19 36.70 -3.74
CA LYS A 126 4.43 36.84 -4.99
C LYS A 126 2.94 37.11 -4.76
N SER A 127 2.36 36.59 -3.69
CA SER A 127 0.92 36.74 -3.40
C SER A 127 0.59 37.99 -2.57
N GLY A 128 1.59 38.55 -1.86
CA GLY A 128 1.38 39.62 -0.88
C GLY A 128 0.66 39.16 0.40
N LYS A 129 0.46 37.85 0.59
CA LYS A 129 -0.09 37.27 1.82
C LYS A 129 1.04 36.81 2.71
N ASP A 130 1.00 37.20 3.98
CA ASP A 130 1.96 36.75 4.97
C ASP A 130 1.71 35.27 5.31
N LEU A 131 2.68 34.42 4.94
CA LEU A 131 2.67 32.98 5.24
C LEU A 131 3.61 32.62 6.40
N SER A 132 4.15 33.62 7.12
CA SER A 132 4.93 33.38 8.33
C SER A 132 4.04 32.89 9.47
N PHE A 133 4.62 32.10 10.37
CA PHE A 133 4.02 31.71 11.62
C PHE A 133 4.41 32.72 12.71
N PHE A 134 3.43 33.17 13.51
CA PHE A 134 3.66 33.98 14.69
C PHE A 134 3.63 33.10 15.94
N ASP A 135 4.79 32.92 16.56
CA ASP A 135 4.95 32.20 17.81
C ASP A 135 4.61 33.15 18.97
N GLN A 136 3.45 32.94 19.59
CA GLN A 136 2.98 33.76 20.72
C GLN A 136 3.82 33.57 21.99
N GLU A 137 4.45 32.40 22.17
CA GLU A 137 5.22 32.08 23.37
C GLU A 137 6.58 32.78 23.32
N LYS A 138 7.16 32.91 22.12
CA LYS A 138 8.43 33.61 21.87
C LYS A 138 8.27 35.04 21.38
N ASN A 139 7.04 35.46 21.06
CA ASN A 139 6.69 36.76 20.48
C ASN A 139 7.50 37.10 19.22
N GLU A 140 7.68 36.12 18.33
CA GLU A 140 8.48 36.24 17.10
C GLU A 140 7.73 35.70 15.87
N ARG A 141 8.13 36.18 14.68
CA ARG A 141 7.64 35.66 13.40
C ARG A 141 8.75 34.96 12.66
N TRP A 142 8.44 33.79 12.12
CA TRP A 142 9.36 33.03 11.30
C TRP A 142 8.62 32.27 10.22
N PHE A 143 9.32 31.96 9.12
CA PHE A 143 8.80 31.06 8.10
C PHE A 143 9.13 29.62 8.49
N PRO A 144 8.12 28.74 8.63
CA PRO A 144 8.36 27.32 8.85
C PRO A 144 9.28 26.73 7.79
N TYR A 145 10.10 25.77 8.22
CA TYR A 145 10.81 24.91 7.29
C TYR A 145 9.89 23.77 6.86
N VAL A 146 10.06 23.27 5.63
CA VAL A 146 9.22 22.26 5.03
C VAL A 146 10.01 20.98 4.81
N ILE A 147 9.53 19.89 5.41
CA ILE A 147 9.97 18.52 5.13
C ILE A 147 8.90 17.87 4.27
N GLU A 148 9.30 17.36 3.11
CA GLU A 148 8.40 16.82 2.09
C GLU A 148 8.77 15.37 1.78
N PRO A 149 8.00 14.39 2.26
CA PRO A 149 7.94 13.06 1.67
C PRO A 149 6.98 13.07 0.47
N ALA A 150 7.45 12.63 -0.69
CA ALA A 150 6.69 12.59 -1.94
C ALA A 150 6.86 11.23 -2.62
N ALA A 151 5.82 10.40 -2.58
CA ALA A 151 5.78 9.05 -3.17
C ALA A 151 4.93 9.01 -4.44
N GLY A 152 5.36 8.21 -5.43
CA GLY A 152 4.52 7.89 -6.59
C GLY A 152 3.61 6.71 -6.30
N VAL A 153 2.28 6.90 -6.34
CA VAL A 153 1.28 5.84 -6.06
C VAL A 153 1.47 4.66 -6.99
N ASP A 154 1.58 4.92 -8.30
CA ASP A 154 1.74 3.90 -9.34
C ASP A 154 2.99 3.06 -9.12
N ARG A 155 4.11 3.73 -8.78
CA ARG A 155 5.39 3.06 -8.49
C ARG A 155 5.29 2.19 -7.24
N CYS A 156 4.68 2.71 -6.17
CA CYS A 156 4.43 1.94 -4.96
C CYS A 156 3.61 0.67 -5.27
N ALA A 157 2.51 0.81 -6.03
CA ALA A 157 1.64 -0.31 -6.40
C ALA A 157 2.40 -1.40 -7.17
N LEU A 158 3.20 -1.03 -8.18
CA LEU A 158 4.01 -2.01 -8.90
C LEU A 158 5.07 -2.64 -7.99
N THR A 159 5.73 -1.88 -7.13
CA THR A 159 6.73 -2.42 -6.22
C THR A 159 6.13 -3.48 -5.31
N PHE A 160 4.97 -3.24 -4.70
CA PHE A 160 4.29 -4.24 -3.88
C PHE A 160 3.92 -5.49 -4.68
N LEU A 161 3.46 -5.33 -5.93
CA LEU A 161 3.16 -6.48 -6.81
C LEU A 161 4.43 -7.28 -7.16
N MET A 162 5.51 -6.59 -7.51
CA MET A 162 6.78 -7.23 -7.88
C MET A 162 7.45 -7.93 -6.70
N ASP A 163 7.38 -7.36 -5.50
CA ASP A 163 8.02 -7.95 -4.33
C ASP A 163 7.19 -9.09 -3.73
N ALA A 164 5.86 -9.00 -3.83
CA ALA A 164 4.96 -10.07 -3.43
C ALA A 164 4.94 -11.26 -4.39
N TYR A 165 5.38 -11.09 -5.65
CA TYR A 165 5.38 -12.17 -6.63
C TYR A 165 6.27 -13.33 -6.18
N SER A 166 5.70 -14.52 -6.13
CA SER A 166 6.40 -15.75 -5.76
C SER A 166 5.90 -16.92 -6.58
N GLU A 167 6.79 -17.88 -6.79
CA GLU A 167 6.47 -19.16 -7.40
C GLU A 167 6.85 -20.28 -6.42
N ASP A 168 5.90 -21.17 -6.13
CA ASP A 168 6.11 -22.35 -5.30
C ASP A 168 5.37 -23.56 -5.88
N GLU A 169 5.18 -24.62 -5.10
CA GLU A 169 4.40 -25.79 -5.50
C GLU A 169 3.19 -25.97 -4.59
N ALA A 170 2.06 -26.36 -5.16
CA ALA A 170 0.87 -26.74 -4.41
C ALA A 170 0.20 -27.98 -5.00
N PRO A 171 -0.46 -28.81 -4.19
CA PRO A 171 -1.14 -30.01 -4.67
C PRO A 171 -2.35 -29.66 -5.55
N ASN A 172 -2.52 -30.38 -6.64
CA ASN A 172 -3.72 -30.35 -7.46
C ASN A 172 -4.84 -31.20 -6.82
N SER A 173 -6.00 -31.30 -7.48
CA SER A 173 -7.15 -32.08 -6.98
C SER A 173 -6.88 -33.60 -6.87
N LYS A 174 -5.77 -34.09 -7.43
CA LYS A 174 -5.32 -35.49 -7.34
C LYS A 174 -4.16 -35.68 -6.36
N GLY A 175 -3.71 -34.61 -5.70
CA GLY A 175 -2.58 -34.63 -4.76
C GLY A 175 -1.20 -34.52 -5.43
N GLU A 176 -1.12 -34.29 -6.73
CA GLU A 176 0.15 -34.09 -7.44
C GLU A 176 0.61 -32.65 -7.28
N MET A 177 1.90 -32.43 -7.00
CA MET A 177 2.46 -31.09 -6.84
C MET A 177 2.59 -30.40 -8.19
N GLU A 178 2.02 -29.20 -8.31
CA GLU A 178 2.08 -28.37 -9.50
C GLU A 178 2.56 -26.96 -9.13
N LYS A 179 3.31 -26.35 -10.04
CA LYS A 179 3.78 -24.98 -9.93
C LYS A 179 2.61 -24.03 -9.66
N ARG A 180 2.78 -23.17 -8.67
CA ARG A 180 1.88 -22.10 -8.28
C ARG A 180 2.52 -20.75 -8.56
N VAL A 181 1.75 -19.83 -9.11
CA VAL A 181 2.03 -18.40 -8.96
C VAL A 181 1.19 -17.88 -7.79
N VAL A 182 1.80 -17.14 -6.88
CA VAL A 182 1.11 -16.54 -5.74
C VAL A 182 1.63 -15.13 -5.50
N LEU A 183 0.71 -14.18 -5.32
CA LEU A 183 1.04 -12.84 -4.82
C LEU A 183 0.95 -12.86 -3.29
N ARG A 184 2.10 -12.85 -2.63
CA ARG A 184 2.21 -12.80 -1.17
C ARG A 184 2.05 -11.37 -0.62
N LEU A 185 1.03 -10.67 -1.10
CA LEU A 185 0.72 -9.31 -0.66
C LEU A 185 0.44 -9.33 0.85
N ASP A 186 0.87 -8.29 1.56
CA ASP A 186 0.36 -8.02 2.90
C ASP A 186 -1.18 -7.99 2.85
N TYR A 187 -1.83 -8.60 3.83
CA TYR A 187 -3.29 -8.77 3.79
C TYR A 187 -4.02 -7.43 3.69
N ARG A 188 -3.44 -6.33 4.22
CA ARG A 188 -3.99 -4.96 4.12
C ARG A 188 -3.99 -4.45 2.67
N LEU A 189 -3.05 -4.91 1.84
CA LEU A 189 -2.93 -4.54 0.43
C LEU A 189 -3.69 -5.45 -0.53
N ALA A 190 -4.10 -6.65 -0.10
CA ALA A 190 -4.81 -7.58 -0.99
C ALA A 190 -6.13 -6.98 -1.52
N PRO A 191 -6.41 -7.03 -2.83
CA PRO A 191 -7.61 -6.40 -3.42
C PRO A 191 -8.91 -7.10 -3.00
N VAL A 192 -8.82 -8.40 -2.74
CA VAL A 192 -9.88 -9.25 -2.21
C VAL A 192 -9.35 -9.84 -0.90
N LYS A 193 -10.11 -9.71 0.19
CA LYS A 193 -9.70 -10.24 1.50
C LYS A 193 -10.13 -11.69 1.67
N VAL A 194 -11.30 -12.03 1.13
CA VAL A 194 -11.91 -13.35 1.23
C VAL A 194 -12.55 -13.76 -0.09
N ALA A 195 -12.34 -14.99 -0.52
CA ALA A 195 -13.09 -15.59 -1.63
C ALA A 195 -14.00 -16.69 -1.10
N VAL A 196 -15.28 -16.70 -1.47
CA VAL A 196 -16.23 -17.76 -1.10
C VAL A 196 -16.53 -18.62 -2.32
N LEU A 197 -16.22 -19.91 -2.22
CA LEU A 197 -16.10 -20.85 -3.33
C LEU A 197 -16.93 -22.12 -3.04
N PRO A 198 -18.10 -22.35 -3.68
CA PRO A 198 -18.82 -23.61 -3.50
C PRO A 198 -18.03 -24.76 -4.15
N LEU A 199 -17.98 -25.96 -3.56
CA LEU A 199 -17.17 -27.07 -4.07
C LEU A 199 -17.47 -27.40 -5.54
N SER A 200 -18.74 -27.28 -5.94
CA SER A 200 -19.20 -27.39 -7.32
C SER A 200 -20.36 -26.43 -7.58
N ARG A 201 -20.69 -26.21 -8.86
CA ARG A 201 -21.88 -25.44 -9.28
C ARG A 201 -23.14 -26.29 -9.11
N ASN A 202 -23.51 -26.54 -7.87
CA ASN A 202 -24.67 -27.33 -7.48
C ASN A 202 -25.76 -26.40 -6.90
N ALA A 203 -27.03 -26.70 -7.20
CA ALA A 203 -28.18 -25.88 -6.79
C ALA A 203 -28.34 -25.77 -5.26
N ASP A 204 -27.81 -26.72 -4.50
CA ASP A 204 -27.88 -26.75 -3.04
C ASP A 204 -26.69 -26.01 -2.39
N LEU A 205 -25.52 -25.99 -3.04
CA LEU A 205 -24.31 -25.34 -2.52
C LEU A 205 -24.24 -23.85 -2.85
N SER A 206 -24.57 -23.50 -4.09
CA SER A 206 -24.41 -22.13 -4.60
C SER A 206 -25.20 -21.09 -3.80
N PRO A 207 -26.46 -21.31 -3.38
CA PRO A 207 -27.19 -20.35 -2.55
C PRO A 207 -26.50 -20.11 -1.20
N LYS A 208 -26.11 -21.17 -0.48
CA LYS A 208 -25.46 -21.06 0.83
C LYS A 208 -24.11 -20.32 0.76
N ALA A 209 -23.34 -20.58 -0.29
CA ALA A 209 -22.09 -19.87 -0.56
C ALA A 209 -22.32 -18.38 -0.90
N ARG A 210 -23.38 -18.05 -1.65
CA ARG A 210 -23.74 -16.65 -1.95
C ARG A 210 -24.20 -15.90 -0.71
N ASP A 211 -24.98 -16.54 0.15
CA ASP A 211 -25.45 -15.94 1.41
C ASP A 211 -24.28 -15.64 2.34
N LEU A 212 -23.33 -16.58 2.50
CA LEU A 212 -22.09 -16.36 3.24
C LEU A 212 -21.28 -15.21 2.64
N ALA A 213 -21.09 -15.19 1.32
CA ALA A 213 -20.38 -14.10 0.66
C ALA A 213 -21.06 -12.74 0.91
N ALA A 214 -22.39 -12.68 0.82
CA ALA A 214 -23.16 -11.47 1.08
C ALA A 214 -23.05 -11.00 2.54
N ALA A 215 -22.99 -11.92 3.50
CA ALA A 215 -22.77 -11.59 4.91
C ALA A 215 -21.37 -10.97 5.11
N LEU A 216 -20.33 -11.62 4.59
CA LEU A 216 -18.94 -11.16 4.74
C LEU A 216 -18.66 -9.84 4.01
N ARG A 217 -19.36 -9.55 2.90
CA ARG A 217 -19.25 -8.29 2.16
C ARG A 217 -19.59 -7.03 2.97
N LYS A 218 -20.28 -7.19 4.10
CA LYS A 218 -20.58 -6.07 5.00
C LYS A 218 -19.32 -5.48 5.65
N ASN A 219 -18.27 -6.29 5.78
CA ASN A 219 -17.05 -5.92 6.48
C ASN A 219 -15.81 -5.93 5.59
N TRP A 220 -15.79 -6.73 4.51
CA TRP A 220 -14.60 -6.92 3.68
C TRP A 220 -14.88 -6.92 2.17
N SER A 221 -13.83 -6.70 1.38
CA SER A 221 -13.84 -6.99 -0.06
C SER A 221 -13.87 -8.51 -0.26
N VAL A 222 -14.98 -9.03 -0.81
CA VAL A 222 -15.23 -10.46 -0.95
C VAL A 222 -15.58 -10.82 -2.39
N ASP A 223 -14.87 -11.80 -2.92
CA ASP A 223 -15.14 -12.40 -4.22
C ASP A 223 -15.98 -13.69 -4.09
N PHE A 224 -16.74 -14.01 -5.13
CA PHE A 224 -17.50 -15.25 -5.24
C PHE A 224 -17.27 -15.86 -6.61
N ASP A 225 -16.85 -17.12 -6.65
CA ASP A 225 -16.57 -17.84 -7.90
C ASP A 225 -17.06 -19.29 -7.80
N ASP A 226 -17.96 -19.70 -8.70
CA ASP A 226 -18.46 -21.07 -8.86
C ASP A 226 -18.04 -21.71 -10.21
N ALA A 227 -17.18 -21.04 -10.98
CA ALA A 227 -16.74 -21.45 -12.30
C ALA A 227 -15.48 -22.34 -12.24
N GLY A 228 -15.66 -23.60 -12.63
CA GLY A 228 -14.58 -24.59 -12.77
C GLY A 228 -14.26 -25.34 -11.47
N ALA A 229 -13.28 -26.23 -11.55
CA ALA A 229 -12.86 -27.05 -10.42
C ALA A 229 -12.32 -26.18 -9.26
N ILE A 230 -12.54 -26.62 -8.01
CA ILE A 230 -12.13 -25.87 -6.82
C ILE A 230 -10.64 -25.52 -6.81
N GLY A 231 -9.79 -26.45 -7.24
CA GLY A 231 -8.35 -26.21 -7.36
C GLY A 231 -8.01 -25.04 -8.29
N ARG A 232 -8.69 -24.92 -9.44
CA ARG A 232 -8.48 -23.78 -10.36
C ARG A 232 -8.92 -22.47 -9.75
N ARG A 233 -9.98 -22.48 -8.93
CA ARG A 233 -10.45 -21.29 -8.23
C ARG A 233 -9.48 -20.85 -7.14
N TYR A 234 -8.90 -21.78 -6.38
CA TYR A 234 -7.79 -21.44 -5.49
C TYR A 234 -6.60 -20.83 -6.23
N ARG A 235 -6.21 -21.35 -7.42
CA ARG A 235 -5.12 -20.77 -8.21
C ARG A 235 -5.40 -19.31 -8.59
N ARG A 236 -6.61 -18.98 -9.08
CA ARG A 236 -6.99 -17.59 -9.40
C ARG A 236 -6.87 -16.67 -8.19
N GLN A 237 -7.28 -17.14 -7.03
CA GLN A 237 -7.25 -16.36 -5.78
C GLN A 237 -5.82 -16.20 -5.25
N ASP A 238 -4.98 -17.23 -5.36
CA ASP A 238 -3.56 -17.18 -5.04
C ASP A 238 -2.82 -16.18 -5.97
N GLU A 239 -3.15 -16.18 -7.28
CA GLU A 239 -2.57 -15.27 -8.29
C GLU A 239 -2.89 -13.79 -8.04
N ILE A 240 -4.03 -13.47 -7.43
CA ILE A 240 -4.39 -12.09 -7.05
C ILE A 240 -4.10 -11.76 -5.58
N GLY A 241 -3.53 -12.72 -4.85
CA GLY A 241 -3.07 -12.54 -3.47
C GLY A 241 -4.16 -12.53 -2.42
N THR A 242 -5.34 -13.10 -2.69
CA THR A 242 -6.44 -13.20 -1.72
C THR A 242 -6.00 -14.00 -0.47
N PRO A 243 -6.04 -13.42 0.75
CA PRO A 243 -5.57 -14.07 1.97
C PRO A 243 -6.30 -15.36 2.33
N TYR A 244 -7.64 -15.35 2.22
CA TYR A 244 -8.48 -16.48 2.66
C TYR A 244 -9.45 -16.93 1.58
N ALA A 245 -9.51 -18.24 1.34
CA ALA A 245 -10.51 -18.85 0.47
C ALA A 245 -11.38 -19.81 1.29
N ILE A 246 -12.69 -19.60 1.28
CA ILE A 246 -13.68 -20.35 2.05
C ILE A 246 -14.43 -21.27 1.11
N THR A 247 -14.41 -22.57 1.39
CA THR A 247 -15.11 -23.58 0.62
C THR A 247 -16.39 -24.04 1.30
N VAL A 248 -17.48 -24.00 0.53
CA VAL A 248 -18.77 -24.57 0.90
C VAL A 248 -18.94 -25.90 0.17
N ASP A 249 -18.84 -27.00 0.91
CA ASP A 249 -18.91 -28.38 0.41
C ASP A 249 -20.24 -29.06 0.73
N PHE A 250 -20.43 -30.31 0.29
CA PHE A 250 -21.66 -31.06 0.58
C PHE A 250 -21.82 -31.37 2.08
N ASP A 251 -20.72 -31.54 2.81
CA ASP A 251 -20.77 -31.72 4.26
C ASP A 251 -21.33 -30.49 4.97
N THR A 252 -21.09 -29.30 4.41
CA THR A 252 -21.65 -28.02 4.90
C THR A 252 -23.18 -28.04 4.99
N LEU A 253 -23.86 -28.82 4.14
CA LEU A 253 -25.32 -28.95 4.18
C LEU A 253 -25.81 -29.74 5.41
N ASN A 254 -24.95 -30.59 5.97
CA ASN A 254 -25.26 -31.44 7.11
C ASN A 254 -24.76 -30.83 8.44
N ASP A 255 -23.54 -30.31 8.47
CA ASP A 255 -22.87 -29.88 9.71
C ASP A 255 -22.81 -28.37 9.92
N ASN A 256 -23.30 -27.59 8.95
CA ASN A 256 -23.26 -26.13 8.95
C ASN A 256 -21.84 -25.55 9.16
N ALA A 257 -20.80 -26.24 8.66
CA ALA A 257 -19.42 -25.81 8.73
C ALA A 257 -18.80 -25.64 7.35
N VAL A 258 -17.82 -24.75 7.24
CA VAL A 258 -17.08 -24.44 6.00
C VAL A 258 -15.59 -24.65 6.21
N THR A 259 -14.86 -24.85 5.13
CA THR A 259 -13.39 -25.00 5.17
C THR A 259 -12.72 -23.70 4.77
N ILE A 260 -11.94 -23.09 5.65
CA ILE A 260 -11.13 -21.90 5.35
C ILE A 260 -9.71 -22.33 5.01
N ARG A 261 -9.21 -21.91 3.84
CA ARG A 261 -7.83 -22.07 3.40
C ARG A 261 -7.09 -20.73 3.48
N GLU A 262 -5.94 -20.72 4.13
CA GLU A 262 -5.02 -19.57 4.16
C GLU A 262 -4.02 -19.65 2.98
N ARG A 263 -3.79 -18.54 2.30
CA ARG A 263 -3.01 -18.43 1.05
C ARG A 263 -1.58 -18.96 1.15
N ASP A 264 -0.84 -18.49 2.16
CA ASP A 264 0.62 -18.63 2.25
C ASP A 264 1.04 -20.01 2.72
N SER A 265 0.42 -20.50 3.79
CA SER A 265 0.66 -21.83 4.38
C SER A 265 -0.16 -22.94 3.74
N MET A 266 -1.21 -22.59 3.00
CA MET A 266 -2.19 -23.52 2.42
C MET A 266 -2.94 -24.39 3.45
N LYS A 267 -2.81 -24.08 4.74
CA LYS A 267 -3.52 -24.80 5.80
C LYS A 267 -5.02 -24.60 5.67
N GLN A 268 -5.75 -25.67 5.94
CA GLN A 268 -7.20 -25.71 5.91
C GLN A 268 -7.76 -25.96 7.31
N GLU A 269 -8.76 -25.19 7.69
CA GLU A 269 -9.45 -25.30 8.97
C GLU A 269 -10.96 -25.37 8.73
N ARG A 270 -11.63 -26.38 9.30
CA ARG A 270 -13.09 -26.51 9.22
C ARG A 270 -13.72 -25.82 10.43
N ILE A 271 -14.54 -24.81 10.19
CA ILE A 271 -15.20 -24.03 11.24
C ILE A 271 -16.68 -23.89 10.96
N SER A 272 -17.48 -23.73 12.03
CA SER A 272 -18.90 -23.41 11.89
C SER A 272 -19.08 -22.12 11.09
N ILE A 273 -20.07 -22.10 10.18
CA ILE A 273 -20.37 -20.93 9.33
C ILE A 273 -20.66 -19.69 10.18
N ASP A 274 -21.28 -19.88 11.35
CA ASP A 274 -21.66 -18.81 12.29
C ASP A 274 -20.44 -18.19 13.00
N GLN A 275 -19.28 -18.86 12.94
CA GLN A 275 -18.02 -18.39 13.54
C GLN A 275 -17.06 -17.77 12.52
N VAL A 276 -17.37 -17.81 11.22
CA VAL A 276 -16.47 -17.35 10.16
C VAL A 276 -16.08 -15.89 10.32
N GLU A 277 -17.05 -15.01 10.56
CA GLU A 277 -16.79 -13.58 10.73
C GLU A 277 -15.88 -13.30 11.94
N ALA A 278 -16.19 -13.93 13.08
CA ALA A 278 -15.40 -13.80 14.30
C ALA A 278 -13.98 -14.38 14.16
N TRP A 279 -13.81 -15.43 13.36
CA TRP A 279 -12.51 -16.03 13.07
C TRP A 279 -11.66 -15.13 12.18
N LEU A 280 -12.27 -14.48 11.18
CA LEU A 280 -11.59 -13.59 10.23
C LEU A 280 -11.23 -12.23 10.85
N ALA A 281 -12.09 -11.66 11.69
CA ALA A 281 -11.93 -10.32 12.24
C ALA A 281 -10.53 -10.02 12.84
N PRO A 282 -9.96 -10.85 13.74
CA PRO A 282 -8.63 -10.57 14.30
C PRO A 282 -7.49 -10.77 13.29
N ARG A 283 -7.72 -11.52 12.20
CA ARG A 283 -6.72 -11.85 11.16
C ARG A 283 -6.69 -10.84 10.03
N LEU A 284 -7.76 -10.07 9.88
CA LEU A 284 -7.92 -9.01 8.88
C LEU A 284 -7.98 -7.62 9.53
N LEU A 285 -7.34 -7.45 10.69
CA LEU A 285 -7.25 -6.12 11.33
C LEU A 285 -6.48 -5.14 10.44
N GLY A 286 -7.07 -3.97 10.20
CA GLY A 286 -6.51 -2.94 9.33
C GLY A 286 -6.69 -3.22 7.83
N CYS A 287 -7.41 -4.28 7.45
CA CYS A 287 -7.80 -4.60 6.08
C CYS A 287 -9.12 -3.94 5.67
#